data_AF-A0A2Z5PEV2-F1
#
_entry.id   AF-A0A2Z5PEV2-F1
#
_cell.length_a   1.000
_cell.length_b   1.000
_cell.length_c   1.000
_cell.angle_alpha   90.00
_cell.angle_beta   90.00
_cell.angle_gamma   90.00
#
_symmetry.space_group_name_H-M   'P 1'
#
loop_
_entity.id
_entity.type
_entity.pdbx_description
1 polymer ?
#
loop_
_entity_poly.entity_id
_entity_poly.type
_entity_poly.pdbx_seq_one_letter_code
_entity_poly.pdbx_strand_id
1 'polypeptide(L)'
;MKKSALVIALIMVLAPLAFVPSAAAATDEEIEASIDAGVEWLASQQNETGYWGDCGDDLPAITGFALVKLVDRARELGVDPFNTSEYEYAENVILGFEWLESQKNVQFGINDSQTNNNGQAIFFSWYDYHQTYNTAIALMAFANLNGYDEYNENLVQDMVDWFVDTQNYDGAWRYGASGISDNSNTGYAVIGLAYAENAGAIIPDSLKTDLNSWIDYIQNDTNGGSGYTTPDYWVNSLKTGNLILEMGFVGDDSESTRMGYAIDYLVAHWNDVGSGTLMTGWKPHNYQAMYCIMKGLEYMQIEEIGGIEWFEEISDYIVENQHSDGYWDGDPWADYTETPKILSTEWALLTLEKATVIKEIPVGFDVKPASCPNPINIKSNGVQPMAIAGSEEFDVYDIDPATLKIGICVDGEFTEFEGVAPLRWEYDDVTESYIPEEGEPCCIVTYPDGITDLSMKYDTQELVEAGLGDYEKNDELCLCIKGTTYDGEQFVGRDCIIIK
;
A
#
# COMPACT_ATOMS: atom_id res chain seq x y z
N MET A 1 -50.38 -65.01 -46.14
CA MET A 1 -49.17 -65.40 -45.39
C MET A 1 -48.14 -64.28 -45.55
N LYS A 2 -47.98 -63.43 -44.52
CA LYS A 2 -46.97 -62.36 -44.48
C LYS A 2 -45.85 -62.81 -43.54
N LYS A 3 -44.59 -62.64 -43.95
CA LYS A 3 -43.42 -62.77 -43.06
C LYS A 3 -42.74 -61.41 -42.96
N SER A 4 -42.55 -60.99 -41.72
CA SER A 4 -41.88 -59.78 -41.26
C SER A 4 -40.36 -59.85 -41.48
N ALA A 5 -39.74 -58.71 -41.75
CA ALA A 5 -38.31 -58.47 -41.56
C ALA A 5 -38.14 -57.41 -40.47
N LEU A 6 -37.35 -57.75 -39.46
CA LEU A 6 -37.06 -57.00 -38.24
C LEU A 6 -35.85 -56.09 -38.54
N VAL A 7 -36.00 -54.76 -38.36
CA VAL A 7 -34.89 -53.80 -38.41
C VAL A 7 -34.51 -53.45 -36.98
N ILE A 8 -33.28 -53.75 -36.60
CA ILE A 8 -32.67 -53.39 -35.31
C ILE A 8 -32.17 -51.95 -35.43
N ALA A 9 -32.76 -51.04 -34.67
CA ALA A 9 -32.29 -49.67 -34.52
C ALA A 9 -31.25 -49.60 -33.37
N LEU A 10 -30.04 -49.18 -33.72
CA LEU A 10 -28.93 -48.92 -32.81
C LEU A 10 -29.20 -47.58 -32.09
N ILE A 11 -29.46 -47.61 -30.79
CA ILE A 11 -29.59 -46.40 -29.95
C ILE A 11 -28.17 -45.99 -29.54
N MET A 12 -27.63 -44.94 -30.16
CA MET A 12 -26.45 -44.25 -29.63
C MET A 12 -26.89 -43.41 -28.45
N VAL A 13 -26.45 -43.80 -27.25
CA VAL A 13 -26.56 -42.98 -26.04
C VAL A 13 -25.49 -41.89 -26.13
N LEU A 14 -25.91 -40.69 -26.53
CA LEU A 14 -25.13 -39.47 -26.35
C LEU A 14 -25.17 -39.12 -24.86
N ALA A 15 -24.06 -39.37 -24.15
CA ALA A 15 -23.85 -38.81 -22.83
C ALA A 15 -23.75 -37.28 -22.94
N PRO A 16 -24.38 -36.49 -22.05
CA PRO A 16 -24.11 -35.06 -22.00
C PRO A 16 -22.67 -34.89 -21.52
N LEU A 17 -21.84 -34.29 -22.36
CA LEU A 17 -20.61 -33.62 -21.91
C LEU A 17 -21.07 -32.52 -20.96
N ALA A 18 -20.95 -32.77 -19.65
CA ALA A 18 -20.96 -31.69 -18.68
C ALA A 18 -19.73 -30.84 -19.00
N PHE A 19 -19.97 -29.65 -19.55
CA PHE A 19 -19.01 -28.56 -19.43
C PHE A 19 -18.89 -28.31 -17.93
N VAL A 20 -17.78 -28.75 -17.35
CA VAL A 20 -17.32 -28.21 -16.07
C VAL A 20 -16.93 -26.78 -16.42
N PRO A 21 -17.64 -25.75 -15.91
CA PRO A 21 -17.14 -24.39 -16.04
C PRO A 21 -15.72 -24.39 -15.44
N SER A 22 -14.76 -23.79 -16.14
CA SER A 22 -13.60 -23.25 -15.42
C SER A 22 -14.19 -22.45 -14.26
N ALA A 23 -13.70 -22.65 -13.03
CA ALA A 23 -14.03 -21.73 -11.95
C ALA A 23 -13.79 -20.32 -12.51
N ALA A 24 -14.83 -19.49 -12.50
CA ALA A 24 -14.67 -18.08 -12.80
C ALA A 24 -13.96 -17.47 -11.59
N ALA A 25 -13.16 -16.43 -11.82
CA ALA A 25 -12.59 -15.66 -10.73
C ALA A 25 -13.72 -15.17 -9.80
N ALA A 26 -13.41 -15.08 -8.51
CA ALA A 26 -14.26 -14.53 -7.47
C ALA A 26 -14.68 -13.12 -7.91
N THR A 27 -15.98 -12.87 -7.89
CA THR A 27 -16.48 -11.54 -8.25
C THR A 27 -16.17 -10.55 -7.15
N ASP A 28 -16.14 -9.25 -7.46
CA ASP A 28 -16.01 -8.19 -6.44
C ASP A 28 -17.04 -8.34 -5.31
N GLU A 29 -18.24 -8.84 -5.65
CA GLU A 29 -19.32 -9.08 -4.70
C GLU A 29 -19.05 -10.29 -3.79
N GLU A 30 -18.36 -11.32 -4.29
CA GLU A 30 -17.93 -12.48 -3.50
C GLU A 30 -16.73 -12.12 -2.61
N ILE A 31 -15.81 -11.31 -3.11
CA ILE A 31 -14.68 -10.75 -2.34
C ILE A 31 -15.21 -9.88 -1.19
N GLU A 32 -16.10 -8.93 -1.48
CA GLU A 32 -16.71 -8.05 -0.47
C GLU A 32 -17.46 -8.83 0.60
N ALA A 33 -18.26 -9.83 0.21
CA ALA A 33 -18.96 -10.70 1.16
C ALA A 33 -17.98 -11.50 2.04
N SER A 34 -16.83 -11.89 1.49
CA SER A 34 -15.77 -12.57 2.23
C SER A 34 -15.07 -11.64 3.22
N ILE A 35 -14.79 -10.40 2.81
CA ILE A 35 -14.25 -9.34 3.68
C ILE A 35 -15.21 -9.06 4.84
N ASP A 36 -16.49 -8.82 4.58
CA ASP A 36 -17.51 -8.56 5.60
C ASP A 36 -17.54 -9.66 6.67
N ALA A 37 -17.61 -10.93 6.23
CA ALA A 37 -17.64 -12.07 7.15
C ALA A 37 -16.34 -12.21 7.96
N GLY A 38 -15.18 -11.92 7.35
CA GLY A 38 -13.90 -11.98 8.03
C GLY A 38 -13.69 -10.83 9.02
N VAL A 39 -14.13 -9.62 8.68
CA VAL A 39 -14.08 -8.46 9.58
C VAL A 39 -14.99 -8.65 10.78
N GLU A 40 -16.24 -9.12 10.57
CA GLU A 40 -17.15 -9.46 11.67
C GLU A 40 -16.52 -10.50 12.60
N TRP A 41 -15.91 -11.54 12.01
CA TRP A 41 -15.22 -12.55 12.78
C TRP A 41 -14.03 -11.97 13.55
N LEU A 42 -13.16 -11.19 12.92
CA LEU A 42 -11.96 -10.60 13.52
C LEU A 42 -12.33 -9.67 14.68
N ALA A 43 -13.31 -8.78 14.49
CA ALA A 43 -13.82 -7.89 15.53
C ALA A 43 -14.32 -8.67 16.75
N SER A 44 -14.96 -9.83 16.54
CA SER A 44 -15.43 -10.70 17.62
C SER A 44 -14.31 -11.41 18.40
N GLN A 45 -13.06 -11.41 17.90
CA GLN A 45 -11.92 -12.02 18.58
C GLN A 45 -11.19 -11.05 19.53
N GLN A 46 -11.51 -9.75 19.51
CA GLN A 46 -10.89 -8.80 20.43
C GLN A 46 -11.21 -9.18 21.88
N ASN A 47 -10.22 -9.13 22.76
CA ASN A 47 -10.47 -9.38 24.18
C ASN A 47 -10.97 -8.15 24.93
N GLU A 48 -11.40 -8.35 26.18
CA GLU A 48 -11.95 -7.29 27.05
C GLU A 48 -11.00 -6.12 27.34
N THR A 49 -9.70 -6.29 27.09
CA THR A 49 -8.66 -5.26 27.29
C THR A 49 -8.21 -4.60 25.98
N GLY A 50 -8.81 -4.96 24.84
CA GLY A 50 -8.65 -4.27 23.56
C GLY A 50 -7.67 -4.90 22.56
N TYR A 51 -6.93 -5.95 22.92
CA TYR A 51 -5.95 -6.56 22.01
C TYR A 51 -6.44 -7.83 21.34
N TRP A 52 -5.73 -8.24 20.29
CA TRP A 52 -5.96 -9.50 19.56
C TRP A 52 -4.82 -10.50 19.79
N GLY A 53 -5.15 -11.78 19.75
CA GLY A 53 -4.19 -12.86 19.92
C GLY A 53 -3.92 -13.25 21.37
N ASP A 54 -3.06 -14.27 21.52
CA ASP A 54 -2.62 -14.83 22.81
C ASP A 54 -1.10 -15.03 22.88
N CYS A 55 -0.37 -14.60 21.86
CA CYS A 55 1.05 -14.85 21.75
C CYS A 55 1.89 -13.73 22.35
N GLY A 56 2.03 -13.75 23.68
CA GLY A 56 3.04 -13.03 24.47
C GLY A 56 3.63 -11.78 23.79
N ASP A 57 4.86 -11.92 23.28
CA ASP A 57 5.60 -10.78 22.75
C ASP A 57 5.09 -10.26 21.39
N ASP A 58 4.32 -11.04 20.63
CA ASP A 58 3.80 -10.68 19.31
C ASP A 58 2.43 -9.99 19.36
N LEU A 59 1.85 -9.81 20.56
CA LEU A 59 0.56 -9.14 20.72
C LEU A 59 0.49 -7.72 20.13
N PRO A 60 1.56 -6.89 20.17
CA PRO A 60 1.58 -5.62 19.45
C PRO A 60 1.41 -5.78 17.93
N ALA A 61 2.13 -6.72 17.31
CA ALA A 61 2.00 -6.99 15.88
C ALA A 61 0.58 -7.46 15.50
N ILE A 62 0.04 -8.43 16.22
CA ILE A 62 -1.31 -8.98 15.95
C ILE A 62 -2.35 -7.85 16.09
N THR A 63 -2.28 -7.07 17.17
CA THR A 63 -3.19 -5.95 17.38
C THR A 63 -3.02 -4.85 16.32
N GLY A 64 -1.80 -4.57 15.88
CA GLY A 64 -1.54 -3.61 14.83
C GLY A 64 -2.18 -4.02 13.50
N PHE A 65 -2.15 -5.30 13.12
CA PHE A 65 -2.85 -5.76 11.91
C PHE A 65 -4.37 -5.63 12.01
N ALA A 66 -4.96 -5.99 13.15
CA ALA A 66 -6.38 -5.77 13.37
C ALA A 66 -6.75 -4.29 13.27
N LEU A 67 -5.92 -3.39 13.82
CA LEU A 67 -6.14 -1.94 13.71
C LEU A 67 -6.04 -1.43 12.28
N VAL A 68 -5.00 -1.80 11.52
CA VAL A 68 -4.87 -1.44 10.10
C VAL A 68 -6.15 -1.82 9.37
N LYS A 69 -6.58 -3.07 9.53
CA LYS A 69 -7.76 -3.60 8.85
C LYS A 69 -9.06 -2.89 9.20
N LEU A 70 -9.28 -2.60 10.48
CA LEU A 70 -10.50 -1.94 10.94
C LEU A 70 -10.53 -0.44 10.57
N VAL A 71 -9.37 0.21 10.51
CA VAL A 71 -9.26 1.60 10.04
C VAL A 71 -9.47 1.68 8.54
N ASP A 72 -8.86 0.79 7.75
CA ASP A 72 -9.05 0.74 6.29
C ASP A 72 -10.53 0.54 5.93
N ARG A 73 -11.23 -0.35 6.65
CA ARG A 73 -12.67 -0.53 6.46
C ARG A 73 -13.49 0.74 6.73
N ALA A 74 -13.13 1.51 7.75
CA ALA A 74 -13.81 2.79 8.01
C ALA A 74 -13.57 3.79 6.87
N ARG A 75 -12.34 3.85 6.36
CA ARG A 75 -11.95 4.70 5.23
C ARG A 75 -12.72 4.35 3.95
N GLU A 76 -12.83 3.07 3.62
CA GLU A 76 -13.63 2.57 2.48
C GLU A 76 -15.10 2.98 2.58
N LEU A 77 -15.67 2.91 3.79
CA LEU A 77 -17.04 3.30 4.06
C LEU A 77 -17.23 4.82 4.14
N GLY A 78 -16.15 5.61 4.10
CA GLY A 78 -16.18 7.07 4.21
C GLY A 78 -16.64 7.56 5.58
N VAL A 79 -16.34 6.82 6.65
CA VAL A 79 -16.69 7.16 8.03
C VAL A 79 -15.45 7.31 8.90
N ASP A 80 -15.59 8.03 10.01
CA ASP A 80 -14.54 8.19 11.02
C ASP A 80 -14.38 6.87 11.84
N PRO A 81 -13.17 6.26 11.88
CA PRO A 81 -12.92 5.01 12.58
C PRO A 81 -13.09 5.09 14.10
N PHE A 82 -13.07 6.28 14.70
CA PHE A 82 -13.27 6.50 16.15
C PHE A 82 -14.69 6.97 16.50
N ASN A 83 -15.57 7.17 15.50
CA ASN A 83 -16.93 7.62 15.73
C ASN A 83 -17.91 6.46 15.98
N THR A 84 -18.13 6.15 17.26
CA THR A 84 -19.08 5.11 17.73
C THR A 84 -20.55 5.30 17.31
N SER A 85 -20.92 6.46 16.77
CA SER A 85 -22.28 6.67 16.24
C SER A 85 -22.43 6.38 14.75
N GLU A 86 -21.31 6.25 14.03
CA GLU A 86 -21.27 6.09 12.57
C GLU A 86 -20.66 4.76 12.14
N TYR A 87 -19.65 4.28 12.85
CA TYR A 87 -18.93 3.06 12.50
C TYR A 87 -19.14 1.95 13.53
N GLU A 88 -19.56 0.77 13.05
CA GLU A 88 -19.94 -0.35 13.92
C GLU A 88 -18.77 -0.94 14.71
N TYR A 89 -17.54 -0.85 14.17
CA TYR A 89 -16.33 -1.36 14.81
C TYR A 89 -15.52 -0.26 15.51
N ALA A 90 -16.06 0.96 15.66
CA ALA A 90 -15.32 2.06 16.29
C ALA A 90 -14.90 1.75 17.75
N GLU A 91 -15.73 1.03 18.51
CA GLU A 91 -15.33 0.60 19.87
C GLU A 91 -14.15 -0.37 19.83
N ASN A 92 -14.08 -1.26 18.84
CA ASN A 92 -12.93 -2.13 18.63
C ASN A 92 -11.67 -1.33 18.29
N VAL A 93 -11.78 -0.34 17.39
CA VAL A 93 -10.66 0.55 17.02
C VAL A 93 -10.15 1.31 18.24
N ILE A 94 -11.04 1.97 19.00
CA ILE A 94 -10.66 2.74 20.19
C ILE A 94 -9.89 1.87 21.18
N LEU A 95 -10.44 0.70 21.53
CA LEU A 95 -9.82 -0.19 22.52
C LEU A 95 -8.48 -0.77 22.03
N GLY A 96 -8.39 -1.10 20.74
CA GLY A 96 -7.14 -1.57 20.13
C GLY A 96 -6.06 -0.51 20.11
N PHE A 97 -6.41 0.71 19.71
CA PHE A 97 -5.52 1.86 19.67
C PHE A 97 -4.98 2.19 21.06
N GLU A 98 -5.88 2.34 22.05
CA GLU A 98 -5.49 2.64 23.44
C GLU A 98 -4.58 1.56 24.02
N TRP A 99 -4.89 0.28 23.74
CA TRP A 99 -4.05 -0.82 24.20
C TRP A 99 -2.68 -0.80 23.53
N LEU A 100 -2.62 -0.66 22.20
CA LEU A 100 -1.36 -0.67 21.45
C LEU A 100 -0.48 0.50 21.88
N GLU A 101 -1.05 1.71 21.97
CA GLU A 101 -0.32 2.91 22.42
C GLU A 101 0.29 2.71 23.82
N SER A 102 -0.39 1.98 24.70
CA SER A 102 0.12 1.66 26.04
C SER A 102 1.29 0.66 26.06
N GLN A 103 1.58 -0.04 24.96
CA GLN A 103 2.68 -1.00 24.84
C GLN A 103 4.02 -0.38 24.41
N LYS A 104 4.04 0.92 24.10
CA LYS A 104 5.25 1.58 23.59
C LYS A 104 6.40 1.60 24.59
N ASN A 105 7.60 1.31 24.11
CA ASN A 105 8.84 1.54 24.83
C ASN A 105 9.54 2.76 24.24
N VAL A 106 10.00 3.69 25.10
CA VAL A 106 10.71 4.89 24.69
C VAL A 106 12.20 4.73 24.98
N GLN A 107 13.03 4.81 23.95
CA GLN A 107 14.47 4.90 24.00
C GLN A 107 14.88 6.38 23.98
N PHE A 108 15.86 6.76 24.80
CA PHE A 108 16.35 8.13 24.89
C PHE A 108 17.85 8.21 24.55
N GLY A 109 18.27 9.34 23.99
CA GLY A 109 19.67 9.65 23.72
C GLY A 109 20.21 9.07 22.41
N ILE A 110 19.32 8.79 21.46
CA ILE A 110 19.71 8.45 20.09
C ILE A 110 20.23 9.68 19.33
N ASN A 111 20.87 9.45 18.19
CA ASN A 111 21.23 10.51 17.25
C ASN A 111 20.30 10.46 16.03
N ASP A 112 19.29 11.30 16.06
CA ASP A 112 18.20 11.50 15.09
C ASP A 112 18.32 12.88 14.42
N SER A 113 19.55 13.40 14.28
CA SER A 113 19.79 14.72 13.67
C SER A 113 19.43 14.83 12.18
N GLN A 114 19.05 13.71 11.55
CA GLN A 114 18.57 13.64 10.17
C GLN A 114 17.03 13.68 10.08
N THR A 115 16.33 13.69 11.22
CA THR A 115 14.86 13.65 11.31
C THR A 115 14.39 14.75 12.28
N ASN A 116 13.63 14.43 13.34
CA ASN A 116 13.04 15.44 14.25
C ASN A 116 14.00 15.95 15.34
N ASN A 117 15.18 15.33 15.51
CA ASN A 117 16.23 15.72 16.45
C ASN A 117 15.72 15.92 17.90
N ASN A 118 14.78 15.08 18.35
CA ASN A 118 14.24 15.09 19.70
C ASN A 118 14.98 14.13 20.66
N GLY A 119 15.87 13.29 20.11
CA GLY A 119 16.69 12.32 20.81
C GLY A 119 15.91 11.12 21.36
N GLN A 120 14.77 10.77 20.78
CA GLN A 120 13.89 9.67 21.20
C GLN A 120 13.63 8.69 20.06
N ALA A 121 13.49 7.42 20.42
CA ALA A 121 13.01 6.37 19.53
C ALA A 121 11.92 5.58 20.23
N ILE A 122 10.96 5.03 19.47
CA ILE A 122 9.88 4.20 19.99
C ILE A 122 9.89 2.82 19.35
N PHE A 123 9.75 1.78 20.19
CA PHE A 123 9.63 0.41 19.73
C PHE A 123 8.64 -0.40 20.57
N PHE A 124 8.22 -1.54 20.05
CA PHE A 124 7.20 -2.41 20.65
C PHE A 124 7.78 -3.80 20.90
N SER A 125 7.83 -4.22 22.16
CA SER A 125 8.18 -5.57 22.63
C SER A 125 8.14 -5.58 24.16
N TRP A 126 7.89 -6.72 24.78
CA TRP A 126 7.97 -6.93 26.23
C TRP A 126 9.23 -7.68 26.66
N TYR A 127 9.77 -8.56 25.83
CA TYR A 127 10.88 -9.46 26.18
C TYR A 127 12.11 -9.34 25.27
N ASP A 128 12.22 -8.25 24.50
CA ASP A 128 13.24 -8.03 23.49
C ASP A 128 13.25 -9.13 22.40
N TYR A 129 12.08 -9.69 22.11
CA TYR A 129 11.85 -10.66 21.05
C TYR A 129 11.02 -9.99 19.95
N HIS A 130 11.29 -10.31 18.68
CA HIS A 130 10.48 -9.82 17.54
C HIS A 130 10.18 -8.30 17.51
N GLN A 131 11.04 -7.46 18.11
CA GLN A 131 10.93 -5.99 18.15
C GLN A 131 10.68 -5.41 16.75
N THR A 132 11.33 -5.95 15.73
CA THR A 132 11.14 -5.49 14.34
C THR A 132 9.74 -5.73 13.82
N TYR A 133 9.16 -6.92 14.00
CA TYR A 133 7.77 -7.19 13.56
C TYR A 133 6.78 -6.30 14.31
N ASN A 134 6.88 -6.29 15.64
CA ASN A 134 5.99 -5.51 16.49
C ASN A 134 6.05 -4.02 16.17
N THR A 135 7.26 -3.47 16.03
CA THR A 135 7.44 -2.05 15.77
C THR A 135 7.01 -1.70 14.34
N ALA A 136 7.31 -2.55 13.35
CA ALA A 136 6.91 -2.31 11.97
C ALA A 136 5.39 -2.32 11.80
N ILE A 137 4.70 -3.29 12.39
CA ILE A 137 3.25 -3.44 12.22
C ILE A 137 2.52 -2.39 13.07
N ALA A 138 3.04 -2.03 14.24
CA ALA A 138 2.56 -0.86 14.97
C ALA A 138 2.79 0.42 14.17
N LEU A 139 3.91 0.55 13.45
CA LEU A 139 4.21 1.71 12.62
C LEU A 139 3.17 1.85 11.50
N MET A 140 2.85 0.74 10.83
CA MET A 140 1.75 0.70 9.86
C MET A 140 0.44 1.18 10.49
N ALA A 141 0.07 0.64 11.66
CA ALA A 141 -1.19 0.98 12.32
C ALA A 141 -1.29 2.48 12.67
N PHE A 142 -0.24 3.08 13.24
CA PHE A 142 -0.25 4.49 13.61
C PHE A 142 -0.09 5.43 12.42
N ALA A 143 0.73 5.08 11.42
CA ALA A 143 0.86 5.85 10.19
C ALA A 143 -0.44 5.83 9.38
N ASN A 144 -1.17 4.71 9.38
CA ASN A 144 -2.46 4.59 8.71
C ASN A 144 -3.57 5.46 9.34
N LEU A 145 -3.29 6.15 10.46
CA LEU A 145 -4.20 7.13 11.05
C LEU A 145 -4.04 8.52 10.43
N ASN A 146 -3.09 8.73 9.50
CA ASN A 146 -2.95 10.01 8.80
C ASN A 146 -4.32 10.47 8.24
N GLY A 147 -4.64 11.74 8.48
CA GLY A 147 -5.96 12.32 8.16
C GLY A 147 -7.01 12.24 9.28
N TYR A 148 -6.73 11.58 10.42
CA TYR A 148 -7.61 11.52 11.59
C TYR A 148 -7.02 12.25 12.81
N ASP A 149 -7.87 12.68 13.75
CA ASP A 149 -7.48 13.43 14.96
C ASP A 149 -6.50 12.65 15.87
N GLU A 150 -6.56 11.31 15.83
CA GLU A 150 -5.70 10.41 16.58
C GLU A 150 -4.29 10.25 15.99
N TYR A 151 -4.04 10.78 14.80
CA TYR A 151 -2.71 10.79 14.19
C TYR A 151 -1.70 11.56 15.04
N ASN A 152 -0.50 11.00 15.19
CA ASN A 152 0.58 11.63 15.94
C ASN A 152 1.90 11.52 15.18
N GLU A 153 2.24 12.62 14.49
CA GLU A 153 3.48 12.76 13.70
C GLU A 153 4.74 12.39 14.49
N ASN A 154 4.82 12.76 15.77
CA ASN A 154 6.01 12.53 16.59
C ASN A 154 6.12 11.06 16.99
N LEU A 155 4.98 10.40 17.28
CA LEU A 155 4.97 8.97 17.56
C LEU A 155 5.46 8.17 16.35
N VAL A 156 4.95 8.50 15.15
CA VAL A 156 5.34 7.84 13.90
C VAL A 156 6.81 8.10 13.59
N GLN A 157 7.27 9.35 13.69
CA GLN A 157 8.67 9.69 13.45
C GLN A 157 9.63 9.00 14.45
N ASP A 158 9.29 8.96 15.74
CA ASP A 158 10.15 8.30 16.75
C ASP A 158 10.24 6.77 16.50
N MET A 159 9.23 6.16 15.89
CA MET A 159 9.28 4.76 15.48
C MET A 159 10.17 4.55 14.24
N VAL A 160 10.15 5.48 13.28
CA VAL A 160 11.12 5.53 12.18
C VAL A 160 12.53 5.67 12.72
N ASP A 161 12.73 6.54 13.70
CA ASP A 161 14.05 6.78 14.30
C ASP A 161 14.62 5.54 14.99
N TRP A 162 13.76 4.67 15.53
CA TRP A 162 14.19 3.36 16.04
C TRP A 162 14.72 2.46 14.93
N PHE A 163 14.06 2.42 13.76
CA PHE A 163 14.57 1.64 12.62
C PHE A 163 15.88 2.21 12.08
N VAL A 164 16.05 3.54 12.07
CA VAL A 164 17.31 4.21 11.70
C VAL A 164 18.43 3.86 12.68
N ASP A 165 18.18 3.91 13.99
CA ASP A 165 19.18 3.62 15.04
C ASP A 165 19.59 2.14 15.07
N THR A 166 18.69 1.24 14.65
CA THR A 166 18.87 -0.22 14.74
C THR A 166 19.14 -0.92 13.41
N GLN A 167 19.22 -0.19 12.29
CA GLN A 167 19.65 -0.75 11.02
C GLN A 167 21.06 -1.33 11.16
N ASN A 168 21.22 -2.61 10.81
CA ASN A 168 22.53 -3.24 10.88
C ASN A 168 23.46 -2.67 9.80
N TYR A 169 24.77 -2.88 9.98
CA TYR A 169 25.80 -2.42 9.05
C TYR A 169 25.67 -2.98 7.62
N ASP A 170 24.88 -4.05 7.44
CA ASP A 170 24.59 -4.66 6.14
C ASP A 170 23.34 -4.05 5.47
N GLY A 171 22.69 -3.06 6.11
CA GLY A 171 21.54 -2.34 5.59
C GLY A 171 20.18 -2.90 5.96
N ALA A 172 20.13 -3.98 6.74
CA ALA A 172 18.92 -4.72 7.03
C ALA A 172 18.64 -4.88 8.53
N TRP A 173 17.52 -5.55 8.85
CA TRP A 173 17.06 -5.73 10.22
C TRP A 173 16.94 -7.20 10.61
N ARG A 174 16.93 -7.42 11.93
CA ARG A 174 16.73 -8.73 12.57
C ARG A 174 15.57 -8.62 13.56
N TYR A 175 15.14 -9.74 14.14
CA TYR A 175 14.08 -9.79 15.14
C TYR A 175 14.28 -8.83 16.32
N GLY A 176 15.50 -8.48 16.69
CA GLY A 176 15.77 -7.45 17.70
C GLY A 176 16.63 -6.33 17.13
N ALA A 177 16.94 -5.34 17.96
CA ALA A 177 17.77 -4.17 17.63
C ALA A 177 19.22 -4.48 17.16
N SER A 178 19.63 -5.74 17.10
CA SER A 178 20.89 -6.18 16.51
C SER A 178 20.82 -7.67 16.14
N GLY A 179 21.74 -8.12 15.29
CA GLY A 179 21.93 -9.54 15.01
C GLY A 179 22.36 -9.80 13.57
N ILE A 180 22.14 -11.04 13.10
CA ILE A 180 22.31 -11.38 11.68
C ILE A 180 21.01 -11.03 10.98
N SER A 181 21.03 -10.06 10.07
CA SER A 181 19.86 -9.61 9.30
C SER A 181 19.20 -10.74 8.49
N ASP A 182 17.91 -10.59 8.20
CA ASP A 182 17.17 -11.51 7.33
C ASP A 182 16.02 -10.83 6.57
N ASN A 183 15.68 -11.36 5.40
CA ASN A 183 14.66 -10.75 4.53
C ASN A 183 13.21 -10.96 4.96
N SER A 184 12.96 -11.69 6.06
CA SER A 184 11.63 -11.74 6.64
C SER A 184 11.40 -10.51 7.52
N ASN A 185 12.38 -10.17 8.36
CA ASN A 185 12.36 -8.98 9.20
C ASN A 185 12.53 -7.70 8.37
N THR A 186 13.49 -7.65 7.45
CA THR A 186 13.72 -6.47 6.58
C THR A 186 12.45 -6.10 5.83
N GLY A 187 11.78 -7.07 5.21
CA GLY A 187 10.55 -6.78 4.46
C GLY A 187 9.42 -6.25 5.33
N TYR A 188 9.34 -6.64 6.60
CA TYR A 188 8.37 -6.06 7.54
C TYR A 188 8.80 -4.67 8.00
N ALA A 189 10.08 -4.45 8.30
CA ALA A 189 10.60 -3.11 8.58
C ALA A 189 10.25 -2.12 7.46
N VAL A 190 10.48 -2.53 6.21
CA VAL A 190 10.24 -1.66 5.04
C VAL A 190 8.76 -1.39 4.79
N ILE A 191 7.83 -2.32 5.03
CA ILE A 191 6.39 -1.97 4.93
C ILE A 191 6.00 -0.94 5.99
N GLY A 192 6.50 -1.05 7.22
CA GLY A 192 6.28 -0.02 8.24
C GLY A 192 6.83 1.34 7.83
N LEU A 193 8.07 1.36 7.31
CA LEU A 193 8.72 2.58 6.83
C LEU A 193 8.00 3.20 5.62
N ALA A 194 7.48 2.38 4.70
CA ALA A 194 6.69 2.85 3.57
C ALA A 194 5.39 3.51 4.01
N TYR A 195 4.68 2.92 4.97
CA TYR A 195 3.50 3.56 5.59
C TYR A 195 3.85 4.88 6.26
N ALA A 196 4.97 4.93 7.00
CA ALA A 196 5.42 6.14 7.67
C ALA A 196 5.80 7.24 6.68
N GLU A 197 6.53 6.91 5.61
CA GLU A 197 6.89 7.85 4.54
C GLU A 197 5.64 8.41 3.86
N ASN A 198 4.66 7.56 3.56
CA ASN A 198 3.38 7.98 3.01
C ASN A 198 2.60 8.91 3.96
N ALA A 199 2.73 8.70 5.28
CA ALA A 199 2.15 9.56 6.31
C ALA A 199 2.99 10.84 6.59
N GLY A 200 4.03 11.11 5.80
CA GLY A 200 4.85 12.31 5.89
C GLY A 200 6.05 12.22 6.84
N ALA A 201 6.37 11.04 7.38
CA ALA A 201 7.58 10.86 8.18
C ALA A 201 8.84 10.94 7.32
N ILE A 202 9.89 11.54 7.87
CA ILE A 202 11.17 11.71 7.19
C ILE A 202 11.97 10.41 7.27
N ILE A 203 12.24 9.80 6.10
CA ILE A 203 13.14 8.65 5.97
C ILE A 203 14.51 9.15 5.48
N PRO A 204 15.60 9.01 6.26
CA PRO A 204 16.91 9.45 5.82
C PRO A 204 17.42 8.71 4.58
N ASP A 205 17.99 9.45 3.61
CA ASP A 205 18.62 8.86 2.40
C ASP A 205 19.67 7.79 2.72
N SER A 206 20.37 7.95 3.85
CA SER A 206 21.36 6.96 4.30
C SER A 206 20.72 5.60 4.58
N LEU A 207 19.51 5.58 5.14
CA LEU A 207 18.78 4.34 5.42
C LEU A 207 18.45 3.61 4.12
N LYS A 208 17.93 4.33 3.12
CA LYS A 208 17.61 3.77 1.80
C LYS A 208 18.88 3.31 1.07
N THR A 209 19.97 4.07 1.17
CA THR A 209 21.27 3.72 0.59
C THR A 209 21.83 2.41 1.17
N ASP A 210 21.76 2.24 2.49
CA ASP A 210 22.25 1.04 3.16
C ASP A 210 21.33 -0.15 2.84
N LEU A 211 20.00 0.02 2.88
CA LEU A 211 19.03 -0.99 2.45
C LEU A 211 19.26 -1.43 1.00
N ASN A 212 19.58 -0.51 0.10
CA ASN A 212 19.88 -0.83 -1.29
C ASN A 212 21.07 -1.81 -1.42
N SER A 213 22.05 -1.71 -0.52
CA SER A 213 23.19 -2.64 -0.46
C SER A 213 22.76 -4.03 0.04
N TRP A 214 21.80 -4.10 0.97
CA TRP A 214 21.21 -5.37 1.39
C TRP A 214 20.44 -6.05 0.26
N ILE A 215 19.63 -5.30 -0.49
CA ILE A 215 18.85 -5.80 -1.62
C ILE A 215 19.76 -6.45 -2.67
N ASP A 216 20.84 -5.75 -3.06
CA ASP A 216 21.86 -6.27 -3.97
C ASP A 216 22.51 -7.56 -3.45
N TYR A 217 22.78 -7.62 -2.14
CA TYR A 217 23.34 -8.83 -1.53
C TYR A 217 22.34 -9.97 -1.49
N ILE A 218 21.11 -9.77 -0.99
CA ILE A 218 20.20 -10.85 -0.58
C ILE A 218 19.44 -11.48 -1.74
N GLN A 219 19.31 -10.78 -2.87
CA GLN A 219 18.74 -11.33 -4.09
C GLN A 219 19.64 -12.46 -4.61
N ASN A 220 19.01 -13.56 -5.00
CA ASN A 220 19.73 -14.71 -5.53
C ASN A 220 20.15 -14.47 -7.00
N ASP A 221 21.45 -14.35 -7.26
CA ASP A 221 22.03 -14.18 -8.60
C ASP A 221 21.66 -15.29 -9.62
N THR A 222 21.23 -16.46 -9.16
CA THR A 222 20.94 -17.61 -10.04
C THR A 222 19.47 -17.67 -10.48
N ASN A 223 18.54 -17.37 -9.57
CA ASN A 223 17.10 -17.53 -9.84
C ASN A 223 16.27 -16.26 -9.63
N GLY A 224 16.86 -15.16 -9.16
CA GLY A 224 16.21 -13.86 -8.98
C GLY A 224 15.37 -13.70 -7.72
N GLY A 225 15.07 -14.78 -7.00
CA GLY A 225 14.29 -14.73 -5.76
C GLY A 225 15.10 -14.28 -4.55
N SER A 226 14.43 -14.01 -3.43
CA SER A 226 15.11 -13.60 -2.20
C SER A 226 15.46 -14.78 -1.28
N GLY A 227 16.72 -14.84 -0.84
CA GLY A 227 17.15 -15.69 0.25
C GLY A 227 16.63 -15.22 1.63
N TYR A 228 16.95 -15.97 2.69
CA TYR A 228 16.60 -15.63 4.08
C TYR A 228 17.66 -14.76 4.76
N THR A 229 18.78 -15.35 5.20
CA THR A 229 19.95 -14.64 5.77
C THR A 229 21.13 -14.58 4.79
N THR A 230 21.06 -15.37 3.72
CA THR A 230 22.05 -15.43 2.64
C THR A 230 21.31 -15.74 1.34
N PRO A 231 21.88 -15.41 0.17
CA PRO A 231 21.11 -15.37 -1.08
C PRO A 231 20.60 -16.74 -1.54
N ASP A 232 21.36 -17.81 -1.27
CA ASP A 232 20.99 -19.19 -1.63
C ASP A 232 20.17 -19.91 -0.56
N TYR A 233 20.01 -19.32 0.63
CA TYR A 233 19.39 -20.00 1.75
C TYR A 233 17.88 -19.76 1.75
N TRP A 234 17.15 -20.84 1.43
CA TRP A 234 15.70 -20.91 1.57
C TRP A 234 14.95 -19.84 0.78
N VAL A 235 15.26 -19.77 -0.53
CA VAL A 235 14.60 -18.85 -1.47
C VAL A 235 13.12 -19.20 -1.61
N ASN A 236 12.22 -18.22 -1.47
CA ASN A 236 10.78 -18.42 -1.62
C ASN A 236 10.01 -17.15 -2.00
N SER A 237 8.75 -17.32 -2.39
CA SER A 237 7.88 -16.22 -2.86
C SER A 237 7.54 -15.21 -1.77
N LEU A 238 7.42 -15.61 -0.50
CA LEU A 238 7.20 -14.67 0.61
C LEU A 238 8.29 -13.59 0.66
N LYS A 239 9.55 -14.03 0.70
CA LYS A 239 10.68 -13.10 0.77
C LYS A 239 10.92 -12.38 -0.54
N THR A 240 10.54 -12.98 -1.66
CA THR A 240 10.63 -12.32 -2.97
C THR A 240 9.58 -11.20 -3.09
N GLY A 241 8.37 -11.38 -2.54
CA GLY A 241 7.40 -10.29 -2.41
C GLY A 241 7.90 -9.15 -1.51
N ASN A 242 8.55 -9.47 -0.38
CA ASN A 242 9.27 -8.47 0.42
C ASN A 242 10.33 -7.73 -0.40
N LEU A 243 11.13 -8.46 -1.17
CA LEU A 243 12.20 -7.90 -1.99
C LEU A 243 11.69 -6.91 -3.04
N ILE A 244 10.53 -7.18 -3.65
CA ILE A 244 9.89 -6.28 -4.63
C ILE A 244 9.50 -4.96 -3.94
N LEU A 245 8.88 -5.01 -2.77
CA LEU A 245 8.57 -3.81 -1.97
C LEU A 245 9.85 -3.04 -1.62
N GLU A 246 10.89 -3.75 -1.16
CA GLU A 246 12.17 -3.17 -0.80
C GLU A 246 12.83 -2.44 -1.97
N MET A 247 12.80 -3.05 -3.17
CA MET A 247 13.29 -2.45 -4.42
C MET A 247 12.53 -1.16 -4.75
N GLY A 248 11.20 -1.20 -4.74
CA GLY A 248 10.37 -0.01 -4.98
C GLY A 248 10.68 1.13 -4.00
N PHE A 249 10.79 0.79 -2.72
CA PHE A 249 11.04 1.76 -1.65
C PHE A 249 12.39 2.49 -1.78
N VAL A 250 13.40 1.83 -2.35
CA VAL A 250 14.71 2.45 -2.65
C VAL A 250 14.79 3.09 -4.04
N GLY A 251 13.68 3.10 -4.80
CA GLY A 251 13.56 3.82 -6.06
C GLY A 251 13.68 2.97 -7.33
N ASP A 252 13.66 1.63 -7.24
CA ASP A 252 13.50 0.82 -8.44
C ASP A 252 12.12 1.03 -9.09
N ASP A 253 12.07 0.71 -10.37
CA ASP A 253 10.92 0.77 -11.26
C ASP A 253 10.74 -0.57 -12.01
N SER A 254 9.76 -0.62 -12.92
CA SER A 254 9.47 -1.77 -13.76
C SER A 254 10.60 -2.14 -14.74
N GLU A 255 11.46 -1.18 -15.08
CA GLU A 255 12.60 -1.34 -16.01
C GLU A 255 13.88 -1.84 -15.32
N SER A 256 13.90 -1.81 -13.99
CA SER A 256 15.02 -2.25 -13.17
C SER A 256 15.30 -3.74 -13.38
N THR A 257 16.51 -4.08 -13.83
CA THR A 257 16.87 -5.47 -14.17
C THR A 257 16.68 -6.43 -12.99
N ARG A 258 16.97 -6.00 -11.76
CA ARG A 258 16.78 -6.80 -10.55
C ARG A 258 15.30 -6.99 -10.19
N MET A 259 14.45 -6.01 -10.48
CA MET A 259 12.99 -6.13 -10.37
C MET A 259 12.47 -7.23 -11.28
N GLY A 260 12.87 -7.21 -12.56
CA GLY A 260 12.54 -8.25 -13.53
C GLY A 260 12.93 -9.66 -13.07
N TYR A 261 14.10 -9.83 -12.46
CA TYR A 261 14.51 -11.13 -11.91
C TYR A 261 13.66 -11.61 -10.74
N ALA A 262 13.22 -10.70 -9.87
CA ALA A 262 12.31 -11.05 -8.77
C ALA A 262 10.92 -11.47 -9.29
N ILE A 263 10.41 -10.76 -10.31
CA ILE A 263 9.16 -11.11 -11.00
C ILE A 263 9.29 -12.48 -11.69
N ASP A 264 10.37 -12.72 -12.44
CA ASP A 264 10.64 -14.01 -13.09
C ASP A 264 10.65 -15.18 -12.09
N TYR A 265 11.20 -14.96 -10.89
CA TYR A 265 11.16 -15.95 -9.82
C TYR A 265 9.71 -16.25 -9.39
N LEU A 266 8.89 -15.23 -9.14
CA LEU A 266 7.49 -15.42 -8.76
C LEU A 266 6.72 -16.17 -9.85
N VAL A 267 6.91 -15.82 -11.12
CA VAL A 267 6.29 -16.51 -12.27
C VAL A 267 6.72 -17.98 -12.32
N ALA A 268 8.01 -18.26 -12.16
CA ALA A 268 8.55 -19.62 -12.21
C ALA A 268 8.04 -20.51 -11.06
N HIS A 269 7.70 -19.91 -9.92
CA HIS A 269 7.30 -20.61 -8.69
C HIS A 269 5.84 -20.37 -8.28
N TRP A 270 5.02 -19.79 -9.16
CA TRP A 270 3.64 -19.39 -8.84
C TRP A 270 2.77 -20.54 -8.34
N ASN A 271 2.96 -21.73 -8.92
CA ASN A 271 2.20 -22.94 -8.60
C ASN A 271 2.91 -23.88 -7.62
N ASP A 272 4.03 -23.45 -7.03
CA ASP A 272 4.78 -24.26 -6.06
C ASP A 272 4.14 -24.26 -4.68
N VAL A 273 4.50 -25.27 -3.88
CA VAL A 273 3.91 -25.49 -2.56
C VAL A 273 4.47 -24.50 -1.53
N GLY A 274 3.58 -23.77 -0.86
CA GLY A 274 3.86 -22.80 0.19
C GLY A 274 3.97 -23.37 1.60
N SER A 275 3.92 -24.69 1.77
CA SER A 275 4.10 -25.39 3.06
C SER A 275 5.29 -26.37 3.04
N GLY A 276 5.67 -26.88 4.22
CA GLY A 276 6.75 -27.86 4.36
C GLY A 276 8.13 -27.24 4.54
N THR A 277 9.18 -27.90 4.04
CA THR A 277 10.58 -27.47 4.33
C THR A 277 11.05 -26.31 3.46
N LEU A 278 10.62 -26.24 2.20
CA LEU A 278 11.06 -25.20 1.26
C LEU A 278 10.05 -24.06 1.15
N MET A 279 8.74 -24.36 1.21
CA MET A 279 7.68 -23.34 1.21
C MET A 279 7.88 -22.33 0.08
N THR A 280 8.16 -22.86 -1.12
CA THR A 280 8.68 -22.07 -2.24
C THR A 280 7.64 -21.12 -2.81
N GLY A 281 6.39 -21.57 -2.92
CA GLY A 281 5.26 -20.77 -3.40
C GLY A 281 4.32 -20.34 -2.27
N TRP A 282 3.04 -20.19 -2.58
CA TRP A 282 2.02 -19.65 -1.65
C TRP A 282 0.82 -20.60 -1.44
N LYS A 283 0.51 -21.50 -2.38
CA LYS A 283 -0.53 -22.53 -2.21
C LYS A 283 0.02 -23.79 -1.55
N PRO A 284 -0.70 -24.51 -0.69
CA PRO A 284 -1.95 -24.11 -0.08
C PRO A 284 -1.68 -23.29 1.20
N HIS A 285 -2.59 -22.37 1.51
CA HIS A 285 -2.76 -21.70 2.82
C HIS A 285 -1.59 -20.85 3.36
N ASN A 286 -0.56 -20.51 2.57
CA ASN A 286 0.47 -19.56 3.03
C ASN A 286 0.00 -18.12 2.79
N TYR A 287 -0.95 -17.67 3.60
CA TYR A 287 -1.53 -16.32 3.55
C TYR A 287 -0.47 -15.25 3.84
N GLN A 288 0.56 -15.53 4.65
CA GLN A 288 1.66 -14.60 4.83
C GLN A 288 2.43 -14.37 3.51
N ALA A 289 2.67 -15.43 2.73
CA ALA A 289 3.28 -15.30 1.41
C ALA A 289 2.37 -14.54 0.44
N MET A 290 1.06 -14.81 0.45
CA MET A 290 0.09 -14.07 -0.37
C MET A 290 0.13 -12.57 -0.03
N TYR A 291 0.10 -12.22 1.25
CA TYR A 291 0.19 -10.85 1.75
C TYR A 291 1.52 -10.18 1.34
N CYS A 292 2.65 -10.87 1.51
CA CYS A 292 3.96 -10.35 1.13
C CYS A 292 4.13 -10.16 -0.39
N ILE A 293 3.54 -11.03 -1.21
CA ILE A 293 3.51 -10.88 -2.67
C ILE A 293 2.63 -9.70 -3.05
N MET A 294 1.40 -9.65 -2.52
CA MET A 294 0.44 -8.59 -2.76
C MET A 294 1.05 -7.23 -2.46
N LYS A 295 1.61 -7.02 -1.26
CA LYS A 295 2.16 -5.70 -0.90
C LYS A 295 3.28 -5.26 -1.83
N GLY A 296 4.11 -6.18 -2.32
CA GLY A 296 5.22 -5.85 -3.22
C GLY A 296 4.70 -5.45 -4.59
N LEU A 297 3.80 -6.26 -5.16
CA LEU A 297 3.23 -5.99 -6.48
C LEU A 297 2.33 -4.75 -6.46
N GLU A 298 1.51 -4.56 -5.43
CA GLU A 298 0.62 -3.42 -5.29
C GLU A 298 1.37 -2.11 -5.04
N TYR A 299 2.41 -2.11 -4.18
CA TYR A 299 3.26 -0.94 -3.98
C TYR A 299 3.90 -0.47 -5.31
N MET A 300 4.27 -1.44 -6.15
CA MET A 300 4.83 -1.21 -7.49
C MET A 300 3.78 -1.06 -8.59
N GLN A 301 2.48 -1.16 -8.26
CA GLN A 301 1.36 -1.05 -9.20
C GLN A 301 1.44 -2.06 -10.36
N ILE A 302 1.98 -3.25 -10.08
CA ILE A 302 2.08 -4.34 -11.04
C ILE A 302 0.78 -5.14 -10.98
N GLU A 303 -0.07 -5.04 -11.99
CA GLU A 303 -1.35 -5.76 -12.06
C GLU A 303 -1.21 -7.20 -12.58
N GLU A 304 -0.22 -7.47 -13.44
CA GLU A 304 0.00 -8.77 -14.08
C GLU A 304 1.48 -9.17 -14.02
N ILE A 305 1.79 -10.45 -13.75
CA ILE A 305 3.14 -10.99 -13.84
C ILE A 305 3.22 -12.18 -14.80
N GLY A 306 3.89 -12.00 -15.95
CA GLY A 306 4.15 -13.10 -16.89
C GLY A 306 2.88 -13.81 -17.41
N GLY A 307 1.78 -13.08 -17.63
CA GLY A 307 0.48 -13.64 -18.02
C GLY A 307 -0.39 -14.12 -16.85
N ILE A 308 0.00 -13.82 -15.62
CA ILE A 308 -0.72 -14.20 -14.40
C ILE A 308 -1.38 -12.96 -13.80
N GLU A 309 -2.72 -12.96 -13.80
CA GLU A 309 -3.55 -12.04 -13.02
C GLU A 309 -3.46 -12.44 -11.55
N TRP A 310 -2.38 -12.02 -10.89
CA TRP A 310 -1.99 -12.56 -9.59
C TRP A 310 -3.04 -12.32 -8.52
N PHE A 311 -3.73 -11.17 -8.57
CA PHE A 311 -4.74 -10.82 -7.59
C PHE A 311 -5.97 -11.70 -7.74
N GLU A 312 -6.45 -11.93 -8.96
CA GLU A 312 -7.57 -12.85 -9.23
C GLU A 312 -7.24 -14.25 -8.68
N GLU A 313 -6.07 -14.81 -9.01
CA GLU A 313 -5.74 -16.16 -8.53
C GLU A 313 -5.63 -16.27 -7.00
N ILE A 314 -5.12 -15.24 -6.33
CA ILE A 314 -4.98 -15.19 -4.87
C ILE A 314 -6.34 -14.98 -4.21
N SER A 315 -7.14 -14.02 -4.69
CA SER A 315 -8.46 -13.71 -4.11
C SER A 315 -9.43 -14.87 -4.29
N ASP A 316 -9.42 -15.54 -5.45
CA ASP A 316 -10.14 -16.80 -5.70
C ASP A 316 -9.83 -17.83 -4.62
N TYR A 317 -8.53 -18.06 -4.39
CA TYR A 317 -8.09 -19.05 -3.42
C TYR A 317 -8.54 -18.68 -2.00
N ILE A 318 -8.40 -17.41 -1.61
CA ILE A 318 -8.80 -16.93 -0.28
C ILE A 318 -10.32 -17.12 -0.11
N VAL A 319 -11.14 -16.62 -1.03
CA VAL A 319 -12.61 -16.73 -0.98
C VAL A 319 -13.06 -18.20 -0.93
N GLU A 320 -12.48 -19.08 -1.77
CA GLU A 320 -12.80 -20.51 -1.79
C GLU A 320 -12.46 -21.25 -0.49
N ASN A 321 -11.51 -20.74 0.30
CA ASN A 321 -11.00 -21.39 1.51
C ASN A 321 -11.43 -20.70 2.81
N GLN A 322 -12.35 -19.72 2.74
CA GLN A 322 -12.95 -19.14 3.94
C GLN A 322 -13.85 -20.15 4.66
N HIS A 323 -13.73 -20.23 5.98
CA HIS A 323 -14.68 -21.03 6.78
C HIS A 323 -16.04 -20.35 6.85
N SER A 324 -17.10 -21.14 7.11
CA SER A 324 -18.48 -20.61 7.20
C SER A 324 -18.69 -19.52 8.25
N ASP A 325 -17.78 -19.45 9.22
CA ASP A 325 -17.82 -18.50 10.33
C ASP A 325 -16.90 -17.29 10.07
N GLY A 326 -16.36 -17.14 8.84
CA GLY A 326 -15.65 -15.94 8.37
C GLY A 326 -14.12 -15.98 8.44
N TYR A 327 -13.52 -16.92 9.17
CA TYR A 327 -12.07 -16.95 9.38
C TYR A 327 -11.31 -17.83 8.37
N TRP A 328 -9.98 -17.67 8.37
CA TRP A 328 -9.03 -18.55 7.69
C TRP A 328 -8.05 -19.17 8.69
N ASP A 329 -7.53 -20.35 8.35
CA ASP A 329 -6.53 -21.06 9.13
C ASP A 329 -5.59 -21.86 8.21
N GLY A 330 -4.59 -22.51 8.82
CA GLY A 330 -3.66 -23.38 8.11
C GLY A 330 -2.40 -22.69 7.60
N ASP A 331 -2.19 -21.41 7.92
CA ASP A 331 -0.93 -20.75 7.62
C ASP A 331 0.22 -21.41 8.41
N PRO A 332 1.30 -21.82 7.72
CA PRO A 332 2.44 -22.49 8.35
C PRO A 332 3.17 -21.61 9.38
N TRP A 333 3.01 -20.29 9.29
CA TRP A 333 3.56 -19.31 10.22
C TRP A 333 2.55 -18.78 11.22
N ALA A 334 1.28 -19.16 11.17
CA ALA A 334 0.33 -18.77 12.21
C ALA A 334 0.15 -19.85 13.30
N ASP A 335 0.55 -21.10 13.05
CA ASP A 335 0.31 -22.27 13.92
C ASP A 335 1.11 -22.32 15.25
N TYR A 336 1.75 -21.21 15.64
CA TYR A 336 2.52 -21.13 16.89
C TYR A 336 1.77 -20.44 18.03
N THR A 337 0.59 -19.86 17.77
CA THR A 337 -0.27 -19.23 18.78
C THR A 337 -1.34 -20.22 19.28
N GLU A 338 -1.97 -19.96 20.42
CA GLU A 338 -3.11 -20.80 20.87
C GLU A 338 -4.40 -20.49 20.05
N THR A 339 -4.37 -19.40 19.26
CA THR A 339 -5.41 -18.93 18.34
C THR A 339 -4.84 -18.70 16.92
N PRO A 340 -4.35 -19.75 16.25
CA PRO A 340 -3.58 -19.65 15.00
C PRO A 340 -4.37 -19.10 13.80
N LYS A 341 -5.68 -18.97 13.96
CA LYS A 341 -6.60 -18.40 12.97
C LYS A 341 -6.57 -16.87 12.89
N ILE A 342 -6.09 -16.16 13.91
CA ILE A 342 -6.11 -14.68 13.90
C ILE A 342 -5.16 -14.15 12.82
N LEU A 343 -3.86 -14.46 12.89
CA LEU A 343 -2.88 -14.03 11.88
C LEU A 343 -3.24 -14.51 10.46
N SER A 344 -3.70 -15.76 10.33
CA SER A 344 -4.16 -16.28 9.04
C SER A 344 -5.31 -15.43 8.45
N THR A 345 -6.24 -15.01 9.29
CA THR A 345 -7.38 -14.18 8.89
C THR A 345 -6.97 -12.74 8.62
N GLU A 346 -6.06 -12.18 9.42
CA GLU A 346 -5.50 -10.85 9.19
C GLU A 346 -4.79 -10.77 7.84
N TRP A 347 -3.89 -11.71 7.53
CA TRP A 347 -3.21 -11.73 6.23
C TRP A 347 -4.18 -11.97 5.07
N ALA A 348 -5.18 -12.84 5.23
CA ALA A 348 -6.21 -13.06 4.21
C ALA A 348 -7.00 -11.77 3.93
N LEU A 349 -7.51 -11.11 4.96
CA LEU A 349 -8.27 -9.87 4.84
C LEU A 349 -7.45 -8.73 4.24
N LEU A 350 -6.25 -8.49 4.76
CA LEU A 350 -5.34 -7.46 4.24
C LEU A 350 -4.97 -7.73 2.77
N THR A 351 -4.85 -9.01 2.37
CA THR A 351 -4.62 -9.37 0.97
C THR A 351 -5.82 -9.08 0.08
N LEU A 352 -7.04 -9.43 0.50
CA LEU A 352 -8.26 -9.18 -0.27
C LEU A 352 -8.52 -7.68 -0.50
N GLU A 353 -8.09 -6.84 0.43
CA GLU A 353 -8.22 -5.37 0.31
C GLU A 353 -7.02 -4.69 -0.33
N LYS A 354 -6.01 -5.48 -0.73
CA LYS A 354 -4.75 -4.94 -1.23
C LYS A 354 -4.13 -3.92 -0.26
N ALA A 355 -4.24 -4.17 1.05
CA ALA A 355 -3.85 -3.25 2.11
C ALA A 355 -2.32 -3.02 2.13
N THR A 356 -1.90 -1.99 1.43
CA THR A 356 -0.55 -1.44 1.43
C THR A 356 -0.60 0.02 0.97
N VAL A 357 0.51 0.75 1.10
CA VAL A 357 0.64 2.07 0.47
C VAL A 357 1.06 1.92 -0.99
N ILE A 358 0.68 2.87 -1.83
CA ILE A 358 1.06 2.90 -3.24
C ILE A 358 2.22 3.89 -3.40
N LYS A 359 3.21 3.57 -4.23
CA LYS A 359 4.26 4.51 -4.62
C LYS A 359 3.64 5.60 -5.50
N GLU A 360 3.38 6.78 -4.94
CA GLU A 360 2.99 7.97 -5.71
C GLU A 360 4.24 8.74 -6.13
N ILE A 361 4.39 9.01 -7.44
CA ILE A 361 5.46 9.85 -7.97
C ILE A 361 5.12 11.32 -7.72
N PRO A 362 5.92 12.07 -6.96
CA PRO A 362 5.68 13.50 -6.79
C PRO A 362 6.04 14.23 -8.10
N VAL A 363 5.13 15.07 -8.58
CA VAL A 363 5.32 15.86 -9.80
C VAL A 363 5.12 17.35 -9.53
N GLY A 364 5.86 18.19 -10.26
CA GLY A 364 5.64 19.63 -10.23
C GLY A 364 4.27 19.95 -10.83
N PHE A 365 3.37 20.51 -10.02
CA PHE A 365 2.05 20.95 -10.47
C PHE A 365 1.92 22.45 -10.28
N ASP A 366 1.42 23.14 -11.30
CA ASP A 366 1.32 24.59 -11.31
C ASP A 366 -0.07 25.02 -11.80
N VAL A 367 -0.85 25.56 -10.88
CA VAL A 367 -2.11 26.22 -11.17
C VAL A 367 -1.79 27.61 -11.67
N LYS A 368 -1.99 27.84 -12.95
CA LYS A 368 -1.77 29.12 -13.63
C LYS A 368 -0.29 29.54 -13.61
N PRO A 369 0.51 28.93 -14.50
CA PRO A 369 1.93 29.26 -14.66
C PRO A 369 2.24 30.75 -14.75
N ALA A 370 3.41 31.13 -14.22
CA ALA A 370 3.89 32.50 -14.03
C ALA A 370 3.07 33.34 -13.02
N SER A 371 2.37 32.70 -12.09
CA SER A 371 1.64 33.34 -10.99
C SER A 371 1.93 32.60 -9.68
N CYS A 372 1.86 33.33 -8.56
CA CYS A 372 1.74 32.80 -7.20
C CYS A 372 1.49 34.00 -6.25
N PRO A 373 0.50 33.95 -5.32
CA PRO A 373 -0.52 32.89 -5.19
C PRO A 373 -1.44 32.84 -6.41
N ASN A 374 -2.04 31.69 -6.69
CA ASN A 374 -2.73 31.43 -7.95
C ASN A 374 -4.21 31.77 -7.90
N PRO A 375 -4.66 32.90 -8.50
CA PRO A 375 -6.02 33.35 -8.29
C PRO A 375 -7.01 32.55 -9.13
N ILE A 376 -8.05 32.01 -8.47
CA ILE A 376 -9.23 31.44 -9.10
C ILE A 376 -10.43 32.33 -8.82
N ASN A 377 -11.06 32.84 -9.89
CA ASN A 377 -12.30 33.60 -9.78
C ASN A 377 -13.48 32.64 -9.95
N ILE A 378 -14.10 32.24 -8.83
CA ILE A 378 -15.20 31.27 -8.79
C ILE A 378 -16.47 31.76 -9.53
N LYS A 379 -16.54 33.04 -9.92
CA LYS A 379 -17.65 33.59 -10.75
C LYS A 379 -17.33 33.59 -12.25
N SER A 380 -16.15 33.13 -12.64
CA SER A 380 -15.71 33.09 -14.02
C SER A 380 -16.35 31.90 -14.76
N ASN A 381 -16.95 32.16 -15.92
CA ASN A 381 -17.34 31.11 -16.88
C ASN A 381 -16.20 30.81 -17.87
N GLY A 382 -14.96 31.02 -17.41
CA GLY A 382 -13.76 30.86 -18.20
C GLY A 382 -13.09 29.52 -17.95
N VAL A 383 -11.84 29.42 -18.39
CA VAL A 383 -10.99 28.26 -18.08
C VAL A 383 -9.87 28.67 -17.14
N GLN A 384 -9.48 27.75 -16.27
CA GLN A 384 -8.29 27.86 -15.44
C GLN A 384 -7.15 27.09 -16.13
N PRO A 385 -6.04 27.77 -16.50
CA PRO A 385 -4.85 27.09 -17.00
C PRO A 385 -4.12 26.42 -15.85
N MET A 386 -3.62 25.21 -16.06
CA MET A 386 -2.81 24.44 -15.11
C MET A 386 -1.77 23.64 -15.90
N ALA A 387 -0.67 23.21 -15.27
CA ALA A 387 0.34 22.40 -15.91
C ALA A 387 0.94 21.37 -14.94
N ILE A 388 1.23 20.17 -15.43
CA ILE A 388 2.19 19.26 -14.79
C ILE A 388 3.52 19.47 -15.50
N ALA A 389 4.53 19.87 -14.74
CA ALA A 389 5.87 20.17 -15.23
C ALA A 389 6.60 18.90 -15.62
N GLY A 390 7.27 18.90 -16.77
CA GLY A 390 8.25 17.87 -17.07
C GLY A 390 9.54 18.08 -16.27
N SER A 391 10.32 17.02 -16.06
CA SER A 391 11.63 17.12 -15.40
C SER A 391 12.63 16.12 -15.99
N GLU A 392 13.88 16.13 -15.49
CA GLU A 392 14.84 15.07 -15.82
C GLU A 392 14.39 13.69 -15.30
N GLU A 393 13.46 13.67 -14.34
CA GLU A 393 13.00 12.48 -13.61
C GLU A 393 11.56 12.08 -13.99
N PHE A 394 10.83 12.92 -14.74
CA PHE A 394 9.43 12.65 -15.11
C PHE A 394 9.11 13.14 -16.53
N ASP A 395 8.77 12.19 -17.42
CA ASP A 395 8.36 12.48 -18.79
C ASP A 395 6.84 12.59 -18.89
N VAL A 396 6.33 13.79 -19.15
CA VAL A 396 4.90 14.07 -19.27
C VAL A 396 4.21 13.34 -20.44
N TYR A 397 4.96 12.77 -21.39
CA TYR A 397 4.39 11.93 -22.45
C TYR A 397 3.88 10.59 -21.93
N ASP A 398 4.33 10.16 -20.76
CA ASP A 398 3.91 8.89 -20.16
C ASP A 398 2.57 9.03 -19.44
N ILE A 399 2.10 10.24 -19.14
CA ILE A 399 0.80 10.49 -18.50
C ILE A 399 -0.35 10.00 -19.40
N ASP A 400 -1.27 9.21 -18.85
CA ASP A 400 -2.61 9.00 -19.42
C ASP A 400 -3.54 10.14 -18.98
N PRO A 401 -3.88 11.11 -19.86
CA PRO A 401 -4.67 12.27 -19.47
C PRO A 401 -6.11 11.92 -19.10
N ALA A 402 -6.59 10.72 -19.44
CA ALA A 402 -7.94 10.26 -19.10
C ALA A 402 -8.10 9.95 -17.61
N THR A 403 -7.00 9.72 -16.90
CA THR A 403 -6.99 9.39 -15.47
C THR A 403 -6.86 10.61 -14.57
N LEU A 404 -6.58 11.78 -15.15
CA LEU A 404 -6.33 13.01 -14.41
C LEU A 404 -7.55 13.46 -13.63
N LYS A 405 -7.36 13.61 -12.32
CA LYS A 405 -8.34 14.12 -11.38
C LYS A 405 -7.73 15.25 -10.56
N ILE A 406 -8.48 16.32 -10.36
CA ILE A 406 -8.08 17.44 -9.51
C ILE A 406 -9.07 17.63 -8.37
N GLY A 407 -8.56 18.04 -7.21
CA GLY A 407 -9.30 18.15 -5.95
C GLY A 407 -8.62 19.07 -4.95
N ILE A 408 -9.31 19.38 -3.85
CA ILE A 408 -8.68 20.03 -2.70
C ILE A 408 -7.96 18.98 -1.88
N CYS A 409 -6.80 19.34 -1.37
CA CYS A 409 -6.02 18.48 -0.50
C CYS A 409 -5.52 19.21 0.75
N VAL A 410 -5.23 18.43 1.78
CA VAL A 410 -4.50 18.84 2.99
C VAL A 410 -3.29 17.94 3.06
N ASP A 411 -2.11 18.54 3.16
CA ASP A 411 -0.81 17.84 3.21
C ASP A 411 -0.53 16.87 2.04
N GLY A 412 -1.23 17.01 0.91
CA GLY A 412 -1.05 16.19 -0.29
C GLY A 412 -2.12 15.12 -0.49
N GLU A 413 -2.95 14.84 0.53
CA GLU A 413 -4.07 13.90 0.43
C GLU A 413 -5.36 14.61 0.03
N PHE A 414 -6.12 14.01 -0.88
CA PHE A 414 -7.41 14.54 -1.32
C PHE A 414 -8.37 14.55 -0.14
N THR A 415 -8.81 15.74 0.25
CA THR A 415 -9.77 15.92 1.34
C THR A 415 -11.17 16.19 0.82
N GLU A 416 -11.30 16.88 -0.32
CA GLU A 416 -12.59 17.23 -0.90
C GLU A 416 -12.56 17.19 -2.43
N PHE A 417 -13.60 16.55 -2.98
CA PHE A 417 -13.90 16.29 -4.39
C PHE A 417 -12.76 15.71 -5.24
N GLU A 418 -13.02 14.53 -5.80
CA GLU A 418 -12.13 13.88 -6.74
C GLU A 418 -12.79 13.88 -8.13
N GLY A 419 -12.08 14.40 -9.14
CA GLY A 419 -12.39 14.03 -10.52
C GLY A 419 -13.02 15.09 -11.43
N VAL A 420 -12.64 16.37 -11.29
CA VAL A 420 -12.76 17.26 -12.45
C VAL A 420 -11.64 16.89 -13.43
N ALA A 421 -12.01 16.58 -14.68
CA ALA A 421 -11.08 16.24 -15.75
C ALA A 421 -10.70 17.49 -16.56
N PRO A 422 -9.52 17.54 -17.21
CA PRO A 422 -9.18 18.67 -18.07
C PRO A 422 -10.11 18.72 -19.31
N LEU A 423 -10.61 19.91 -19.65
CA LEU A 423 -11.40 20.11 -20.89
C LEU A 423 -10.59 19.80 -22.15
N ARG A 424 -9.29 20.10 -22.09
CA ARG A 424 -8.29 19.87 -23.13
C ARG A 424 -6.89 20.02 -22.55
N TRP A 425 -5.95 19.40 -23.23
CA TRP A 425 -4.53 19.49 -22.92
C TRP A 425 -3.69 19.62 -24.20
N GLU A 426 -2.48 20.11 -24.04
CA GLU A 426 -1.44 20.19 -25.06
C GLU A 426 -0.06 20.05 -24.39
N TYR A 427 0.95 19.69 -25.19
CA TYR A 427 2.34 19.65 -24.74
C TYR A 427 3.01 20.98 -25.09
N ASP A 428 3.43 21.72 -24.07
CA ASP A 428 4.03 23.05 -24.20
C ASP A 428 4.99 23.31 -23.03
N ASP A 429 5.94 24.21 -23.19
CA ASP A 429 6.91 24.61 -22.16
C ASP A 429 6.41 25.90 -21.50
N VAL A 430 5.78 25.77 -20.32
CA VAL A 430 5.06 26.84 -19.63
C VAL A 430 5.50 27.07 -18.19
N THR A 431 6.09 26.07 -17.54
CA THR A 431 6.49 26.10 -16.14
C THR A 431 7.80 25.34 -15.91
N GLU A 432 8.38 25.48 -14.70
CA GLU A 432 9.53 24.68 -14.26
C GLU A 432 9.06 23.75 -13.15
N SER A 433 9.70 22.58 -13.01
CA SER A 433 9.33 21.65 -11.94
C SER A 433 9.62 22.25 -10.56
N TYR A 434 8.56 22.38 -9.76
CA TYR A 434 8.64 22.79 -8.37
C TYR A 434 7.77 21.88 -7.51
N ILE A 435 8.39 21.18 -6.57
CA ILE A 435 7.74 20.30 -5.60
C ILE A 435 8.10 20.87 -4.22
N PRO A 436 7.15 21.52 -3.51
CA PRO A 436 7.46 22.21 -2.26
C PRO A 436 7.82 21.21 -1.15
N GLU A 437 9.01 21.38 -0.59
CA GLU A 437 9.48 20.67 0.62
C GLU A 437 8.94 21.33 1.91
N GLU A 438 9.11 20.67 3.05
CA GLU A 438 8.68 21.21 4.34
C GLU A 438 9.34 22.57 4.65
N GLY A 439 8.51 23.56 5.00
CA GLY A 439 8.96 24.91 5.31
C GLY A 439 9.21 25.80 4.09
N GLU A 440 9.07 25.27 2.86
CA GLU A 440 9.08 26.06 1.64
C GLU A 440 7.71 26.69 1.32
N PRO A 441 7.66 27.75 0.50
CA PRO A 441 6.40 28.30 0.01
C PRO A 441 5.64 27.26 -0.80
N CYS A 442 4.35 27.06 -0.55
CA CYS A 442 3.57 26.07 -1.30
C CYS A 442 3.46 26.33 -2.80
N CYS A 443 3.72 27.57 -3.25
CA CYS A 443 3.89 27.90 -4.66
C CYS A 443 5.02 28.91 -4.84
N ILE A 444 5.60 28.92 -6.04
CA ILE A 444 6.52 29.97 -6.49
C ILE A 444 6.06 30.48 -7.86
N VAL A 445 6.61 31.63 -8.27
CA VAL A 445 6.44 32.09 -9.65
C VAL A 445 7.45 31.35 -10.52
N THR A 446 6.97 30.37 -11.26
CA THR A 446 7.69 29.53 -12.22
C THR A 446 7.74 30.15 -13.62
N TYR A 447 8.63 29.63 -14.47
CA TYR A 447 8.80 30.05 -15.87
C TYR A 447 9.15 28.84 -16.75
N PRO A 448 8.93 28.93 -18.08
CA PRO A 448 9.41 27.93 -19.03
C PRO A 448 10.90 27.65 -18.86
N ASP A 449 11.28 26.37 -18.74
CA ASP A 449 12.65 25.91 -18.49
C ASP A 449 13.28 25.16 -19.69
N GLY A 450 12.50 24.92 -20.74
CA GLY A 450 12.93 24.19 -21.93
C GLY A 450 12.62 22.69 -21.89
N ILE A 451 11.99 22.19 -20.82
CA ILE A 451 11.42 20.85 -20.71
C ILE A 451 9.94 20.94 -21.12
N THR A 452 9.39 19.86 -21.67
CA THR A 452 7.99 19.85 -22.11
C THR A 452 7.07 19.57 -20.93
N ASP A 453 5.99 20.35 -20.80
CA ASP A 453 4.96 20.18 -19.78
C ASP A 453 3.67 19.64 -20.37
N LEU A 454 2.83 19.03 -19.52
CA LEU A 454 1.43 18.77 -19.86
C LEU A 454 0.60 19.99 -19.47
N SER A 455 0.37 20.87 -20.44
CA SER A 455 -0.45 22.07 -20.29
C SER A 455 -1.94 21.75 -20.42
N MET A 456 -2.73 22.09 -19.40
CA MET A 456 -4.15 21.76 -19.29
C MET A 456 -5.04 23.00 -19.17
N LYS A 457 -6.32 22.83 -19.50
CA LYS A 457 -7.38 23.83 -19.28
C LYS A 457 -8.56 23.17 -18.57
N TYR A 458 -8.90 23.67 -17.38
CA TYR A 458 -10.06 23.22 -16.61
C TYR A 458 -11.21 24.22 -16.72
N ASP A 459 -12.45 23.73 -16.73
CA ASP A 459 -13.62 24.62 -16.63
C ASP A 459 -13.71 25.18 -15.21
N THR A 460 -13.77 26.50 -15.07
CA THR A 460 -13.83 27.10 -13.73
C THR A 460 -15.14 26.77 -13.01
N GLN A 461 -16.26 26.61 -13.72
CA GLN A 461 -17.53 26.28 -13.08
C GLN A 461 -17.61 24.81 -12.70
N GLU A 462 -16.99 23.88 -13.43
CA GLU A 462 -16.89 22.48 -12.99
C GLU A 462 -16.08 22.36 -11.68
N LEU A 463 -14.97 23.10 -11.53
CA LEU A 463 -14.23 23.15 -10.26
C LEU A 463 -15.07 23.74 -9.10
N VAL A 464 -15.91 24.73 -9.41
CA VAL A 464 -16.81 25.35 -8.42
C VAL A 464 -17.93 24.39 -8.01
N GLU A 465 -18.54 23.70 -8.98
CA GLU A 465 -19.57 22.69 -8.73
C GLU A 465 -19.02 21.48 -7.99
N ALA A 466 -17.75 21.13 -8.19
CA ALA A 466 -17.08 20.04 -7.50
C ALA A 466 -16.79 20.36 -6.03
N GLY A 467 -16.48 21.62 -5.68
CA GLY A 467 -16.36 22.02 -4.27
C GLY A 467 -15.72 23.39 -4.03
N LEU A 468 -15.06 24.01 -5.02
CA LEU A 468 -14.52 25.38 -4.82
C LEU A 468 -15.61 26.42 -4.52
N GLY A 469 -16.88 26.12 -4.77
CA GLY A 469 -18.02 26.99 -4.47
C GLY A 469 -18.29 27.21 -2.97
N ASP A 470 -17.76 26.35 -2.11
CA ASP A 470 -17.97 26.43 -0.67
C ASP A 470 -17.02 27.40 0.04
N TYR A 471 -16.03 27.92 -0.70
CA TYR A 471 -14.98 28.79 -0.16
C TYR A 471 -15.23 30.28 -0.44
N GLU A 472 -14.77 31.12 0.48
CA GLU A 472 -14.95 32.56 0.44
C GLU A 472 -13.75 33.30 -0.19
N LYS A 473 -13.98 34.57 -0.52
CA LYS A 473 -12.96 35.40 -1.13
C LYS A 473 -11.76 35.59 -0.21
N ASN A 474 -10.57 35.36 -0.77
CA ASN A 474 -9.25 35.34 -0.13
C ASN A 474 -8.95 34.12 0.72
N ASP A 475 -9.78 33.07 0.66
CA ASP A 475 -9.36 31.77 1.18
C ASP A 475 -8.18 31.27 0.33
N GLU A 476 -7.18 30.72 1.02
CA GLU A 476 -6.00 30.08 0.46
C GLU A 476 -6.17 28.58 0.60
N LEU A 477 -6.03 27.85 -0.50
CA LEU A 477 -6.31 26.42 -0.57
C LEU A 477 -5.17 25.71 -1.30
N CYS A 478 -4.91 24.47 -0.92
CA CYS A 478 -4.04 23.58 -1.67
C CYS A 478 -4.89 22.76 -2.65
N LEU A 479 -4.50 22.79 -3.92
CA LEU A 479 -5.15 22.05 -4.99
C LEU A 479 -4.19 20.95 -5.43
N CYS A 480 -4.64 19.70 -5.42
CA CYS A 480 -3.86 18.55 -5.84
C CYS A 480 -4.38 17.96 -7.14
N ILE A 481 -3.46 17.43 -7.94
CA ILE A 481 -3.74 16.63 -9.13
C ILE A 481 -3.21 15.21 -8.90
N LYS A 482 -4.00 14.21 -9.29
CA LYS A 482 -3.60 12.81 -9.37
C LYS A 482 -3.86 12.28 -10.77
N GLY A 483 -3.08 11.30 -11.17
CA GLY A 483 -3.28 10.54 -12.40
C GLY A 483 -2.37 9.33 -12.44
N THR A 484 -2.45 8.60 -13.55
CA THR A 484 -1.56 7.47 -13.84
C THR A 484 -0.84 7.69 -15.15
N THR A 485 0.37 7.16 -15.24
CA THR A 485 1.07 6.96 -16.51
C THR A 485 0.48 5.77 -17.28
N TYR A 486 0.82 5.62 -18.56
CA TYR A 486 0.36 4.52 -19.41
C TYR A 486 0.88 3.15 -18.98
N ASP A 487 1.98 3.10 -18.23
CA ASP A 487 2.54 1.90 -17.61
C ASP A 487 2.03 1.65 -16.18
N GLY A 488 1.12 2.51 -15.68
CA GLY A 488 0.35 2.27 -14.45
C GLY A 488 0.88 2.96 -13.21
N GLU A 489 1.95 3.76 -13.29
CA GLU A 489 2.47 4.48 -12.12
C GLU A 489 1.57 5.68 -11.76
N GLN A 490 1.06 5.69 -10.53
CA GLN A 490 0.38 6.84 -9.95
C GLN A 490 1.33 7.99 -9.65
N PHE A 491 0.89 9.21 -9.92
CA PHE A 491 1.59 10.43 -9.55
C PHE A 491 0.66 11.42 -8.84
N VAL A 492 1.26 12.28 -8.03
CA VAL A 492 0.58 13.36 -7.31
C VAL A 492 1.35 14.66 -7.44
N GLY A 493 0.65 15.75 -7.68
CA GLY A 493 1.22 17.10 -7.65
C GLY A 493 0.31 18.05 -6.89
N ARG A 494 0.88 19.12 -6.33
CA ARG A 494 0.14 20.09 -5.51
C ARG A 494 0.58 21.52 -5.81
N ASP A 495 -0.37 22.45 -5.67
CA ASP A 495 -0.13 23.88 -5.77
C ASP A 495 -1.15 24.71 -4.96
N CYS A 496 -0.82 25.96 -4.65
CA CYS A 496 -1.65 26.84 -3.83
C CYS A 496 -2.44 27.87 -4.65
N ILE A 497 -3.74 27.94 -4.38
CA ILE A 497 -4.66 28.90 -4.99
C ILE A 497 -5.17 29.92 -3.99
N ILE A 498 -5.68 31.04 -4.51
CA ILE A 498 -6.42 32.04 -3.74
C ILE A 498 -7.76 32.36 -4.41
N ILE A 499 -8.87 32.26 -3.66
CA ILE A 499 -10.21 32.53 -4.18
C ILE A 499 -10.41 34.05 -4.39
N LYS A 500 -10.97 34.44 -5.56
CA LYS A 500 -11.14 35.86 -5.97
C LYS A 500 -12.56 36.34 -6.24
#